data_AF-A0A350RHJ0-F1
#
_entry.id   AF-A0A350RHJ0-F1
#
_cell.length_a   1.000
_cell.length_b   1.000
_cell.length_c   1.000
_cell.angle_alpha   90.00
_cell.angle_beta   90.00
_cell.angle_gamma   90.00
#
_symmetry.space_group_name_H-M   'P 1'
#
loop_
_entity.id
_entity.type
_entity.pdbx_description
1 polymer ?
#
loop_
_entity_poly.entity_id
_entity_poly.type
_entity_poly.pdbx_seq_one_letter_code
_entity_poly.pdbx_strand_id
1 'polypeptide(L)'
;MSPEQVHFHEVGALDAIVDIVGSCAALESLGIEQIASAPVAVGIGTISAAHGTLPNPPPAVVNLLESVPTIGVDVNLELTTPTGAALIKGLAESIGPLPDMTITGSGYGAGTRDLPDRANVTQVIVGTATPTGSTSDHPTETIIELATNLDDITGEQLGHSITELMEAGALDAWVTPIVMKKNRPAHTLS
;
A
#
# COMPACT_ATOMS: atom_id res chain seq x y z
N MET A 1 6.73 -36.21 6.79
CA MET A 1 5.94 -36.45 5.56
C MET A 1 6.93 -36.51 4.41
N SER A 2 6.83 -37.51 3.53
CA SER A 2 7.68 -37.54 2.34
C SER A 2 7.16 -36.54 1.30
N PRO A 3 8.00 -35.98 0.42
CA PRO A 3 7.56 -35.02 -0.60
C PRO A 3 6.40 -35.53 -1.47
N GLU A 4 6.29 -36.85 -1.66
CA GLU A 4 5.20 -37.46 -2.44
C GLU A 4 3.83 -37.45 -1.72
N GLN A 5 3.81 -37.19 -0.42
CA GLN A 5 2.59 -37.07 0.40
C GLN A 5 2.08 -35.62 0.49
N VAL A 6 2.81 -34.67 -0.09
CA VAL A 6 2.38 -33.28 -0.21
C VAL A 6 1.47 -33.17 -1.43
N HIS A 7 0.18 -33.39 -1.21
CA HIS A 7 -0.82 -33.03 -2.21
C HIS A 7 -1.03 -31.51 -2.15
N PHE A 8 -0.44 -30.79 -3.12
CA PHE A 8 -0.66 -29.36 -3.31
C PHE A 8 -2.09 -29.10 -3.77
N HIS A 9 -3.04 -29.17 -2.83
CA HIS A 9 -4.44 -28.87 -3.09
C HIS A 9 -4.68 -27.36 -3.37
N GLU A 10 -3.71 -26.50 -3.04
CA GLU A 10 -3.88 -25.04 -3.08
C GLU A 10 -3.00 -24.34 -4.13
N VAL A 11 -1.94 -24.98 -4.66
CA VAL A 11 -0.95 -24.34 -5.56
C VAL A 11 -0.97 -24.93 -6.99
N GLY A 12 -1.63 -26.08 -7.18
CA GLY A 12 -1.72 -26.76 -8.48
C GLY A 12 -3.13 -27.26 -8.83
N ALA A 13 -4.16 -26.78 -8.12
CA ALA A 13 -5.54 -27.06 -8.47
C ALA A 13 -5.87 -26.39 -9.81
N LEU A 14 -6.71 -27.06 -10.61
CA LEU A 14 -7.20 -26.53 -11.88
C LEU A 14 -7.74 -25.10 -11.71
N ASP A 15 -8.41 -24.83 -10.59
CA ASP A 15 -8.99 -23.54 -10.24
C ASP A 15 -7.93 -22.44 -10.15
N ALA A 16 -6.78 -22.68 -9.50
CA ALA A 16 -5.70 -21.69 -9.40
C ALA A 16 -5.07 -21.37 -10.77
N ILE A 17 -4.95 -22.38 -11.65
CA ILE A 17 -4.47 -22.17 -13.02
C ILE A 17 -5.46 -21.30 -13.80
N VAL A 18 -6.76 -21.63 -13.71
CA VAL A 18 -7.82 -20.89 -14.38
C VAL A 18 -7.90 -19.46 -13.84
N ASP A 19 -7.74 -19.25 -12.55
CA ASP A 19 -7.73 -17.92 -11.93
C ASP A 19 -6.56 -17.07 -12.45
N ILE A 20 -5.35 -17.62 -12.49
CA ILE A 20 -4.16 -16.89 -12.95
C ILE A 20 -4.24 -16.61 -14.45
N VAL A 21 -4.47 -17.64 -15.26
CA VAL A 21 -4.54 -17.50 -16.72
C VAL A 21 -5.72 -16.64 -17.13
N GLY A 22 -6.88 -16.81 -16.48
CA GLY A 22 -8.08 -16.02 -16.72
C GLY A 22 -7.87 -14.55 -16.36
N SER A 23 -7.21 -14.27 -15.22
CA SER A 23 -6.87 -12.90 -14.83
C SER A 23 -5.93 -12.25 -15.85
N CYS A 24 -4.85 -12.94 -16.25
CA CYS A 24 -3.92 -12.43 -17.26
C CYS A 24 -4.60 -12.21 -18.63
N ALA A 25 -5.44 -13.16 -19.08
CA ALA A 25 -6.19 -13.02 -20.33
C ALA A 25 -7.20 -11.88 -20.28
N ALA A 26 -7.85 -11.65 -19.12
CA ALA A 26 -8.75 -10.53 -18.92
C ALA A 26 -8.00 -9.19 -18.98
N LEU A 27 -6.85 -9.08 -18.32
CA LEU A 27 -6.00 -7.89 -18.35
C LEU A 27 -5.54 -7.57 -19.79
N GLU A 28 -5.08 -8.58 -20.54
CA GLU A 28 -4.69 -8.44 -21.94
C GLU A 28 -5.88 -8.01 -22.81
N SER A 29 -7.03 -8.70 -22.69
CA SER A 29 -8.23 -8.39 -23.48
C SER A 29 -8.81 -7.01 -23.18
N LEU A 30 -8.64 -6.51 -21.95
CA LEU A 30 -9.08 -5.17 -21.54
C LEU A 30 -8.04 -4.08 -21.86
N GLY A 31 -6.84 -4.45 -22.29
CA GLY A 31 -5.75 -3.51 -22.55
C GLY A 31 -5.26 -2.80 -21.29
N ILE A 32 -5.21 -3.50 -20.15
CA ILE A 32 -4.72 -2.94 -18.90
C ILE A 32 -3.20 -2.85 -18.92
N GLU A 33 -2.67 -1.63 -18.77
CA GLU A 33 -1.24 -1.36 -18.81
C GLU A 33 -0.60 -1.30 -17.42
N GLN A 34 -1.37 -0.88 -16.41
CA GLN A 34 -0.90 -0.68 -15.04
C GLN A 34 -1.90 -1.24 -14.04
N ILE A 35 -1.38 -1.82 -12.97
CA ILE A 35 -2.18 -2.44 -11.91
C ILE A 35 -1.75 -1.85 -10.57
N ALA A 36 -2.73 -1.38 -9.79
CA ALA A 36 -2.55 -0.92 -8.43
C ALA A 36 -3.49 -1.68 -7.50
N SER A 37 -3.10 -1.84 -6.23
CA SER A 37 -3.91 -2.50 -5.21
C SER A 37 -3.98 -1.67 -3.94
N ALA A 38 -5.11 -1.73 -3.23
CA ALA A 38 -5.13 -1.40 -1.82
C ALA A 38 -4.22 -2.35 -1.02
N PRO A 39 -3.77 -1.97 0.19
CA PRO A 39 -3.10 -2.92 1.09
C PRO A 39 -3.94 -4.19 1.27
N VAL A 40 -3.27 -5.35 1.27
CA VAL A 40 -3.93 -6.65 1.22
C VAL A 40 -4.61 -6.97 2.55
N ALA A 41 -5.91 -7.25 2.51
CA ALA A 41 -6.69 -7.57 3.69
C ALA A 41 -6.40 -9.00 4.18
N VAL A 42 -6.02 -9.14 5.45
CA VAL A 42 -5.79 -10.44 6.10
C VAL A 42 -6.75 -10.60 7.29
N GLY A 43 -7.33 -11.79 7.43
CA GLY A 43 -8.20 -12.12 8.55
C GLY A 43 -7.40 -12.48 9.80
N ILE A 44 -8.12 -12.85 10.86
CA ILE A 44 -7.54 -13.29 12.13
C ILE A 44 -7.94 -14.74 12.45
N GLY A 45 -7.34 -15.30 13.51
CA GLY A 45 -7.71 -16.61 14.03
C GLY A 45 -7.07 -17.75 13.27
N THR A 46 -7.87 -18.74 12.88
CA THR A 46 -7.39 -19.95 12.22
C THR A 46 -8.35 -20.37 11.12
N ILE A 47 -7.81 -21.04 10.10
CA ILE A 47 -8.57 -21.57 8.98
C ILE A 47 -8.45 -23.08 8.92
N SER A 48 -9.47 -23.74 8.39
CA SER A 48 -9.44 -25.19 8.16
C SER A 48 -8.98 -25.45 6.73
N ALA A 49 -7.88 -26.16 6.57
CA ALA A 49 -7.31 -26.54 5.28
C ALA A 49 -7.15 -28.06 5.19
N ALA A 50 -6.82 -28.58 4.01
CA ALA A 50 -6.53 -30.01 3.82
C ALA A 50 -5.37 -30.51 4.70
N HIS A 51 -4.50 -29.59 5.12
CA HIS A 51 -3.34 -29.86 5.98
C HIS A 51 -3.65 -29.65 7.48
N GLY A 52 -4.93 -29.53 7.83
CA GLY A 52 -5.40 -29.29 9.20
C GLY A 52 -5.68 -27.81 9.47
N THR A 53 -5.71 -27.46 10.76
CA THR A 53 -5.95 -26.08 11.19
C THR A 53 -4.67 -25.25 11.03
N LEU A 54 -4.76 -24.19 10.23
CA LEU A 54 -3.66 -23.26 9.96
C LEU A 54 -3.93 -21.90 10.62
N PRO A 55 -2.89 -21.11 10.96
CA PRO A 55 -3.07 -19.72 11.34
C PRO A 55 -3.72 -18.94 10.19
N ASN A 56 -4.37 -17.82 10.52
CA ASN A 56 -4.88 -16.86 9.56
C ASN A 56 -4.14 -15.53 9.71
N PRO A 57 -3.40 -15.07 8.68
CA PRO A 57 -3.22 -15.68 7.36
C PRO A 57 -2.37 -16.98 7.39
N PRO A 58 -2.59 -17.92 6.45
CA PRO A 58 -1.82 -19.16 6.38
C PRO A 58 -0.35 -18.91 5.96
N PRO A 59 0.59 -19.83 6.29
CA PRO A 59 2.02 -19.60 6.05
C PRO A 59 2.39 -19.28 4.60
N ALA A 60 1.69 -19.87 3.63
CA ALA A 60 1.93 -19.58 2.21
C ALA A 60 1.59 -18.12 1.85
N VAL A 61 0.49 -17.59 2.39
CA VAL A 61 0.09 -16.19 2.19
C VAL A 61 1.07 -15.26 2.90
N VAL A 62 1.53 -15.61 4.11
CA VAL A 62 2.56 -14.83 4.83
C VAL A 62 3.84 -14.70 3.98
N ASN A 63 4.33 -15.80 3.40
CA ASN A 63 5.53 -15.77 2.56
C ASN A 63 5.32 -14.97 1.26
N LEU A 64 4.15 -15.09 0.62
CA LEU A 64 3.82 -14.33 -0.60
C LEU A 64 3.71 -12.82 -0.34
N LEU A 65 3.23 -12.44 0.84
CA LEU A 65 3.04 -11.04 1.24
C LEU A 65 4.26 -10.42 1.93
N GLU A 66 5.43 -11.08 1.91
CA GLU A 66 6.67 -10.43 2.36
C GLU A 66 6.89 -9.12 1.60
N SER A 67 7.15 -8.04 2.35
CA SER A 67 7.28 -6.67 1.84
C SER A 67 6.04 -6.10 1.13
N VAL A 68 4.86 -6.71 1.29
CA VAL A 68 3.58 -6.18 0.81
C VAL A 68 2.82 -5.55 1.99
N PRO A 69 2.34 -4.29 1.88
CA PRO A 69 1.47 -3.71 2.88
C PRO A 69 0.19 -4.52 3.09
N THR A 70 -0.13 -4.83 4.35
CA THR A 70 -1.33 -5.59 4.74
C THR A 70 -2.20 -4.81 5.72
N ILE A 71 -3.51 -5.02 5.67
CA ILE A 71 -4.46 -4.55 6.68
C ILE A 71 -5.07 -5.75 7.38
N GLY A 72 -4.93 -5.79 8.71
CA GLY A 72 -5.63 -6.76 9.55
C GLY A 72 -7.12 -6.42 9.65
N VAL A 73 -7.96 -7.42 9.46
CA VAL A 73 -9.40 -7.31 9.51
C VAL A 73 -9.94 -8.27 10.56
N ASP A 74 -10.77 -7.77 11.48
CA ASP A 74 -11.39 -8.56 12.56
C ASP A 74 -12.50 -9.47 12.02
N VAL A 75 -12.10 -10.47 11.24
CA VAL A 75 -12.94 -11.51 10.67
C VAL A 75 -12.19 -12.83 10.76
N ASN A 76 -12.82 -13.85 11.35
CA ASN A 76 -12.29 -15.20 11.46
C ASN A 76 -12.53 -15.99 10.16
N LEU A 77 -11.96 -15.48 9.05
CA LEU A 77 -12.08 -16.04 7.72
C LEU A 77 -10.82 -15.77 6.90
N GLU A 78 -10.46 -16.70 6.01
CA GLU A 78 -9.49 -16.42 4.95
C GLU A 78 -10.08 -15.37 4.00
N LEU A 79 -9.55 -14.14 4.08
CA LEU A 79 -9.91 -13.03 3.18
C LEU A 79 -9.02 -12.97 1.94
N THR A 80 -7.74 -13.35 2.10
CA THR A 80 -6.78 -13.42 0.99
C THR A 80 -6.32 -14.86 0.85
N THR A 81 -6.58 -15.45 -0.32
CA THR A 81 -6.07 -16.77 -0.70
C THR A 81 -4.64 -16.68 -1.23
N PRO A 82 -3.89 -17.79 -1.27
CA PRO A 82 -2.57 -17.82 -1.91
C PRO A 82 -2.58 -17.29 -3.36
N THR A 83 -3.60 -17.64 -4.15
CA THR A 83 -3.74 -17.16 -5.54
C THR A 83 -3.92 -15.65 -5.61
N GLY A 84 -4.78 -15.08 -4.76
CA GLY A 84 -4.98 -13.63 -4.69
C GLY A 84 -3.71 -12.89 -4.26
N ALA A 85 -3.02 -13.40 -3.24
CA ALA A 85 -1.73 -12.85 -2.80
C ALA A 85 -0.67 -12.89 -3.91
N ALA A 86 -0.59 -14.00 -4.66
CA ALA A 86 0.35 -14.14 -5.77
C ALA A 86 0.04 -13.20 -6.93
N LEU A 87 -1.24 -13.02 -7.29
CA LEU A 87 -1.66 -12.07 -8.32
C LEU A 87 -1.28 -10.64 -7.94
N ILE A 88 -1.58 -10.20 -6.71
CA ILE A 88 -1.22 -8.86 -6.27
C ILE A 88 0.30 -8.69 -6.22
N LYS A 89 1.03 -9.62 -5.61
CA LYS A 89 2.49 -9.55 -5.51
C LYS A 89 3.19 -9.54 -6.87
N GLY A 90 2.66 -10.30 -7.82
CA GLY A 90 3.26 -10.48 -9.14
C GLY A 90 2.86 -9.42 -10.18
N LEU A 91 1.68 -8.82 -10.05
CA LEU A 91 1.12 -7.94 -11.08
C LEU A 91 0.95 -6.49 -10.64
N ALA A 92 0.78 -6.20 -9.34
CA ALA A 92 0.58 -4.83 -8.90
C ALA A 92 1.91 -4.06 -8.87
N GLU A 93 1.95 -2.90 -9.52
CA GLU A 93 3.10 -1.99 -9.54
C GLU A 93 3.14 -1.09 -8.32
N SER A 94 1.97 -0.81 -7.73
CA SER A 94 1.84 0.02 -6.53
C SER A 94 0.80 -0.54 -5.57
N ILE A 95 1.08 -0.36 -4.28
CA ILE A 95 0.18 -0.79 -3.20
C ILE A 95 -0.09 0.40 -2.28
N GLY A 96 -1.34 0.85 -2.22
CA GLY A 96 -1.72 2.09 -1.54
C GLY A 96 -3.16 2.51 -1.84
N PRO A 97 -3.51 3.79 -1.63
CA PRO A 97 -4.82 4.33 -2.00
C PRO A 97 -5.12 4.16 -3.50
N LEU A 98 -6.40 4.26 -3.87
CA LEU A 98 -6.81 4.30 -5.28
C LEU A 98 -6.07 5.46 -5.99
N PRO A 99 -5.36 5.20 -7.11
CA PRO A 99 -4.62 6.25 -7.81
C PRO A 99 -5.56 7.26 -8.48
N ASP A 100 -5.03 8.45 -8.76
CA ASP A 100 -5.75 9.48 -9.50
C ASP A 100 -6.07 9.01 -10.92
N MET A 101 -7.36 8.82 -11.20
CA MET A 101 -7.83 8.29 -12.48
C MET A 101 -9.24 8.78 -12.81
N THR A 102 -9.56 8.80 -14.09
CA THR A 102 -10.94 8.88 -14.56
C THR A 102 -11.51 7.47 -14.68
N ILE A 103 -12.40 7.10 -13.75
CA ILE A 103 -13.04 5.79 -13.73
C ILE A 103 -13.95 5.62 -14.95
N THR A 104 -13.78 4.50 -15.66
CA THR A 104 -14.60 4.13 -16.83
C THR A 104 -15.47 2.90 -16.57
N GLY A 105 -15.18 2.12 -15.53
CA GLY A 105 -15.97 0.97 -15.16
C GLY A 105 -15.54 0.35 -13.84
N SER A 106 -16.35 -0.59 -13.36
CA SER A 106 -16.03 -1.42 -12.20
C SER A 106 -16.61 -2.82 -12.36
N GLY A 107 -16.02 -3.77 -11.65
CA GLY A 107 -16.45 -5.16 -11.60
C GLY A 107 -16.30 -5.71 -10.19
N TYR A 108 -17.01 -6.80 -9.90
CA TYR A 108 -16.96 -7.47 -8.60
C TYR A 108 -16.82 -8.98 -8.79
N GLY A 109 -15.88 -9.58 -8.05
CA GLY A 109 -15.77 -11.02 -7.86
C GLY A 109 -16.33 -11.40 -6.49
N ALA A 110 -17.42 -12.16 -6.45
CA ALA A 110 -18.03 -12.57 -5.19
C ALA A 110 -17.39 -13.85 -4.65
N GLY A 111 -17.06 -13.85 -3.36
CA GLY A 111 -16.73 -15.06 -2.62
C GLY A 111 -17.98 -15.89 -2.34
N THR A 112 -17.78 -17.17 -1.98
CA THR A 112 -18.86 -18.13 -1.75
C THR A 112 -19.49 -18.07 -0.36
N ARG A 113 -18.96 -17.22 0.53
CA ARG A 113 -19.37 -17.13 1.93
C ARG A 113 -20.15 -15.84 2.17
N ASP A 114 -21.23 -15.92 2.93
CA ASP A 114 -21.99 -14.75 3.37
C ASP A 114 -21.42 -14.20 4.67
N LEU A 115 -21.13 -12.90 4.69
CA LEU A 115 -20.67 -12.19 5.88
C LEU A 115 -21.81 -11.26 6.37
N PRO A 116 -22.11 -11.25 7.69
CA PRO A 116 -23.27 -10.53 8.20
C PRO A 116 -23.08 -9.00 8.22
N ASP A 117 -21.83 -8.54 8.24
CA ASP A 117 -21.46 -7.13 8.47
C ASP A 117 -20.87 -6.45 7.22
N ARG A 118 -20.64 -7.19 6.13
CA ARG A 118 -20.00 -6.69 4.91
C ARG A 118 -20.29 -7.56 3.69
N ALA A 119 -20.09 -7.00 2.50
CA ALA A 119 -20.08 -7.79 1.28
C ALA A 119 -18.77 -8.60 1.17
N ASN A 120 -18.86 -9.89 0.84
CA ASN A 120 -17.71 -10.74 0.54
C ASN A 120 -17.38 -10.66 -0.96
N VAL A 121 -16.88 -9.50 -1.39
CA VAL A 121 -16.57 -9.23 -2.79
C VAL A 121 -15.22 -8.56 -2.94
N THR A 122 -14.48 -8.93 -3.98
CA THR A 122 -13.32 -8.17 -4.46
C THR A 122 -13.80 -7.20 -5.53
N GLN A 123 -13.56 -5.91 -5.34
CA GLN A 123 -13.87 -4.89 -6.34
C GLN A 123 -12.66 -4.64 -7.25
N VAL A 124 -12.91 -4.56 -8.55
CA VAL A 124 -11.96 -4.07 -9.55
C VAL A 124 -12.51 -2.76 -10.13
N ILE A 125 -11.64 -1.77 -10.30
CA ILE A 125 -11.99 -0.48 -10.89
C ILE A 125 -11.06 -0.29 -12.09
N VAL A 126 -11.64 0.08 -13.23
CA VAL A 126 -10.90 0.35 -14.47
C VAL A 126 -11.13 1.78 -14.92
N GLY A 127 -10.12 2.37 -15.54
CA GLY A 127 -10.16 3.75 -15.97
C GLY A 127 -8.83 4.20 -16.54
N THR A 128 -8.82 5.43 -16.99
CA THR A 128 -7.62 6.06 -17.55
C THR A 128 -6.94 6.85 -16.45
N ALA A 129 -5.64 6.62 -16.26
CA ALA A 129 -4.83 7.45 -15.38
C ALA A 129 -5.03 8.93 -15.76
N THR A 130 -5.20 9.79 -14.75
CA THR A 130 -5.25 11.22 -15.02
C THR A 130 -3.90 11.59 -15.62
N PRO A 131 -3.84 12.22 -16.81
CA PRO A 131 -2.58 12.68 -17.37
C PRO A 131 -1.95 13.62 -16.35
N THR A 132 -0.92 13.14 -15.66
CA THR A 132 -0.02 14.02 -14.94
C THR A 132 0.57 14.90 -16.03
N GLY A 133 0.20 16.18 -16.03
CA GLY A 133 0.82 17.14 -16.93
C GLY A 133 2.33 17.02 -16.80
N SER A 134 3.00 16.72 -17.91
CA SER A 134 4.42 16.42 -18.08
C SER A 134 4.89 15.01 -17.69
N THR A 135 5.09 14.21 -18.75
CA THR A 135 6.26 13.35 -18.90
C THR A 135 7.52 14.20 -18.73
N SER A 136 7.96 14.37 -17.50
CA SER A 136 9.38 14.41 -17.23
C SER A 136 9.70 13.17 -16.43
N ASP A 137 10.70 12.43 -16.90
CA ASP A 137 11.38 11.31 -16.25
C ASP A 137 12.14 11.79 -14.98
N HIS A 138 11.54 12.73 -14.25
CA HIS A 138 12.05 13.29 -13.02
C HIS A 138 11.32 12.57 -11.89
N PRO A 139 12.05 11.86 -11.02
CA PRO A 139 11.44 11.29 -9.82
C PRO A 139 10.73 12.41 -9.08
N THR A 140 9.44 12.22 -8.78
CA THR A 140 8.73 13.08 -7.83
C THR A 140 9.44 12.97 -6.49
N GLU A 141 10.20 14.00 -6.16
CA GLU A 141 10.92 14.11 -4.90
C GLU A 141 9.94 14.59 -3.82
N THR A 142 9.79 13.83 -2.74
CA THR A 142 9.02 14.28 -1.59
C THR A 142 9.91 15.17 -0.72
N ILE A 143 9.57 16.45 -0.65
CA ILE A 143 10.26 17.43 0.19
C ILE A 143 9.44 17.61 1.48
N ILE A 144 10.10 17.52 2.63
CA ILE A 144 9.50 17.75 3.95
C ILE A 144 10.03 19.07 4.50
N GLU A 145 9.12 20.00 4.80
CA GLU A 145 9.45 21.24 5.52
C GLU A 145 9.19 21.04 7.02
N LEU A 146 10.17 21.36 7.85
CA LEU A 146 10.06 21.32 9.31
C LEU A 146 10.20 22.75 9.85
N ALA A 147 9.13 23.31 10.41
CA ALA A 147 9.15 24.67 10.94
C ALA A 147 8.93 24.71 12.47
N THR A 148 9.66 25.60 13.16
CA THR A 148 9.49 25.86 14.59
C THR A 148 9.58 27.36 14.92
N ASN A 149 8.80 27.81 15.90
CA ASN A 149 8.74 29.20 16.32
C ASN A 149 9.54 29.41 17.63
N LEU A 150 10.43 30.39 17.63
CA LEU A 150 11.39 30.66 18.70
C LEU A 150 11.33 32.14 19.12
N ASP A 151 10.97 32.42 20.37
CA ASP A 151 10.85 33.77 20.93
C ASP A 151 11.84 34.07 22.08
N ASP A 152 12.67 33.09 22.46
CA ASP A 152 13.62 33.14 23.58
C ASP A 152 15.06 32.77 23.17
N ILE A 153 15.40 32.99 21.90
CA ILE A 153 16.70 32.65 21.30
C ILE A 153 17.39 33.90 20.72
N THR A 154 18.72 33.91 20.69
CA THR A 154 19.50 34.99 20.07
C THR A 154 19.68 34.78 18.55
N GLY A 155 20.02 35.86 17.84
CA GLY A 155 20.38 35.77 16.42
C GLY A 155 21.62 34.92 16.15
N GLU A 156 22.58 34.88 17.08
CA GLU A 156 23.77 34.04 16.98
C GLU A 156 23.41 32.55 17.03
N GLN A 157 22.51 32.17 17.93
CA GLN A 157 22.02 30.80 18.05
C GLN A 157 21.21 30.40 16.81
N LEU A 158 20.37 31.29 16.26
CA LEU A 158 19.65 31.04 14.99
C LEU A 158 20.62 30.84 13.81
N GLY A 159 21.65 31.68 13.70
CA GLY A 159 22.68 31.54 12.66
C GLY A 159 23.48 30.25 12.80
N HIS A 160 23.78 29.84 14.04
CA HIS A 160 24.42 28.55 14.31
C HIS A 160 23.52 27.38 13.91
N SER A 161 22.22 27.41 14.26
CA SER A 161 21.27 26.37 13.89
C SER A 161 21.10 26.19 12.38
N ILE A 162 21.08 27.28 11.60
CA ILE A 162 21.07 27.16 10.13
C ILE A 162 22.29 26.37 9.65
N THR A 163 23.49 26.67 10.19
CA THR A 163 24.72 25.96 9.82
C THR A 163 24.63 24.48 10.17
N GLU A 164 24.18 24.14 11.38
CA GLU A 164 24.03 22.75 11.80
C GLU A 164 22.99 21.99 10.95
N LEU A 165 21.88 22.62 10.57
CA LEU A 165 20.85 22.01 9.71
C LEU A 165 21.40 21.69 8.31
N MET A 166 22.14 22.63 7.71
CA MET A 166 22.78 22.40 6.42
C MET A 166 23.84 21.28 6.49
N GLU A 167 24.66 21.24 7.55
CA GLU A 167 25.64 20.16 7.77
C GLU A 167 24.98 18.79 8.01
N ALA A 168 23.78 18.77 8.61
CA ALA A 168 22.98 17.56 8.79
C ALA A 168 22.28 17.07 7.51
N GLY A 169 22.38 17.81 6.40
CA GLY A 169 21.85 17.42 5.09
C GLY A 169 20.47 17.99 4.77
N ALA A 170 20.04 19.07 5.42
CA ALA A 170 18.87 19.82 4.97
C ALA A 170 19.08 20.36 3.55
N LEU A 171 18.00 20.38 2.76
CA LEU A 171 18.04 20.93 1.40
C LEU A 171 18.14 22.45 1.40
N ASP A 172 17.53 23.09 2.38
CA ASP A 172 17.60 24.52 2.66
C ASP A 172 17.30 24.76 4.14
N ALA A 173 17.69 25.91 4.67
CA ALA A 173 17.33 26.36 6.01
C ALA A 173 17.29 27.90 6.08
N TRP A 174 16.20 28.47 6.59
CA TRP A 174 16.02 29.92 6.66
C TRP A 174 15.28 30.38 7.92
N VAL A 175 15.32 31.70 8.14
CA VAL A 175 14.68 32.33 9.29
C VAL A 175 13.71 33.42 8.82
N THR A 176 12.48 33.35 9.31
CA THR A 176 11.43 34.35 9.04
C THR A 176 11.09 35.11 10.32
N PRO A 177 11.16 36.46 10.34
CA PRO A 177 10.75 37.24 11.51
C PRO A 177 9.23 37.22 11.68
N ILE A 178 8.76 36.98 12.90
CA ILE A 178 7.34 36.93 13.26
C ILE A 178 7.07 37.68 14.58
N VAL A 179 5.80 37.94 14.87
CA VAL A 179 5.36 38.43 16.19
C VAL A 179 4.47 37.38 16.84
N MET A 180 4.84 36.95 18.04
CA MET A 180 4.13 35.93 18.80
C MET A 180 3.22 36.53 19.89
N LYS A 181 2.47 35.66 20.58
CA LYS A 181 1.64 36.02 21.75
C LYS A 181 2.43 36.87 22.75
N LYS A 182 1.72 37.74 23.49
CA LYS A 182 2.34 38.75 24.38
C LYS A 182 3.21 39.77 23.63
N ASN A 183 2.95 39.98 22.34
CA ASN A 183 3.62 40.97 21.49
C ASN A 183 5.15 40.78 21.44
N ARG A 184 5.60 39.52 21.46
CA ARG A 184 7.03 39.17 21.47
C ARG A 184 7.56 39.08 20.05
N PRO A 185 8.61 39.84 19.70
CA PRO A 185 9.39 39.56 18.49
C PRO A 185 9.95 38.15 18.57
N ALA A 186 9.82 37.39 17.49
CA ALA A 186 10.20 35.99 17.42
C ALA A 186 10.62 35.63 16.00
N HIS A 187 11.05 34.39 15.80
CA HIS A 187 11.51 33.88 14.52
C HIS A 187 10.91 32.50 14.26
N THR A 188 10.50 32.25 13.02
CA THR A 188 10.26 30.88 12.53
C THR A 188 11.55 30.40 11.87
N LEU A 189 12.11 29.31 12.38
CA LEU A 189 13.19 28.56 11.73
C LEU A 189 12.55 27.46 10.89
N SER A 190 12.94 27.36 9.63
CA SER A 190 12.43 26.42 8.63
C SER A 190 13.57 25.79 7.85
#